data_AF-A0A7X8BIT3-F1
#
_entry.id   AF-A0A7X8BIT3-F1
#
_cell.length_a   1.000
_cell.length_b   1.000
_cell.length_c   1.000
_cell.angle_alpha   90.00
_cell.angle_beta   90.00
_cell.angle_gamma   90.00
#
_symmetry.space_group_name_H-M   'P 1'
#
loop_
_entity.id
_entity.type
_entity.pdbx_description
1 polymer ?
#
loop_
_entity_poly.entity_id
_entity_poly.type
_entity_poly.pdbx_seq_one_letter_code
_entity_poly.pdbx_strand_id
1 'polypeptide(L)' 'MSCSKSQVHQAVASWAGVLNVNENTALNGLGGKQWPQDAPPLIETINGLCGCSIPPEDYQLFTHVADIDEWVGAK' A
#
# COMPACT_ATOMS: atom_id res chain seq x y z
N MET A 1 8.48 -15.21 0.31
CA MET A 1 8.67 -14.11 -0.64
C MET A 1 8.74 -12.83 0.17
N SER A 2 9.65 -11.91 -0.15
CA SER A 2 9.78 -10.62 0.53
C SER A 2 9.95 -9.55 -0.53
N CYS A 3 8.98 -8.65 -0.65
CA CYS A 3 9.12 -7.42 -1.41
C CYS A 3 9.95 -6.40 -0.60
N SER A 4 10.51 -5.39 -1.27
CA SER A 4 11.20 -4.31 -0.58
C SER A 4 10.27 -3.16 -0.25
N LYS A 5 10.60 -2.38 0.79
CA LYS A 5 9.84 -1.15 1.12
C LYS A 5 9.73 -0.21 -0.08
N SER A 6 10.81 -0.05 -0.83
CA SER A 6 10.83 0.79 -2.03
C SER A 6 9.82 0.35 -3.09
N GLN A 7 9.60 -0.96 -3.26
CA GLN A 7 8.60 -1.46 -4.20
C GLN A 7 7.17 -1.15 -3.73
N VAL A 8 6.90 -1.31 -2.44
CA VAL A 8 5.61 -0.95 -1.84
C VAL A 8 5.35 0.54 -1.99
N HIS A 9 6.33 1.37 -1.64
CA HIS A 9 6.22 2.84 -1.72
C HIS A 9 6.01 3.30 -3.16
N GLN A 10 6.72 2.69 -4.13
CA GLN A 10 6.54 2.99 -5.54
C GLN A 10 5.14 2.58 -6.05
N ALA A 11 4.62 1.44 -5.59
CA ALA A 11 3.26 1.02 -5.92
C ALA A 11 2.21 1.98 -5.36
N VAL A 12 2.35 2.41 -4.11
CA VAL A 12 1.46 3.41 -3.47
C VAL A 12 1.53 4.75 -4.21
N ALA A 13 2.74 5.26 -4.49
CA ALA A 13 2.94 6.51 -5.19
C ALA A 13 2.30 6.48 -6.58
N SER A 14 2.49 5.37 -7.31
CA SER A 14 1.92 5.17 -8.64
C SER A 14 0.39 5.07 -8.61
N TRP A 15 -0.17 4.36 -7.63
CA TRP A 15 -1.62 4.25 -7.44
C TRP A 15 -2.27 5.61 -7.15
N ALA A 16 -1.64 6.44 -6.32
CA ALA A 16 -2.13 7.77 -5.98
C ALA A 16 -1.77 8.85 -7.03
N GLY A 17 -0.93 8.54 -8.01
CA GLY A 17 -0.46 9.52 -9.00
C GLY A 17 0.42 10.62 -8.39
N VAL A 18 1.19 10.30 -7.35
CA VAL A 18 2.12 11.22 -6.67
C VAL A 18 3.57 10.82 -6.94
N LEU A 19 4.51 11.76 -6.77
CA LEU A 19 5.92 11.53 -7.08
C LEU A 19 6.61 10.60 -6.06
N ASN A 20 6.27 10.76 -4.79
CA ASN A 20 6.90 10.02 -3.70
C ASN A 20 5.95 9.88 -2.51
N VAL A 21 6.20 8.84 -1.73
CA VAL A 21 5.60 8.61 -0.42
C VAL A 21 6.69 8.16 0.54
N ASN A 22 6.39 8.19 1.83
CA ASN A 22 7.21 7.60 2.88
C ASN A 22 6.30 6.80 3.83
N GLU A 23 6.93 6.12 4.79
CA GLU A 23 6.26 5.30 5.80
C GLU A 23 5.13 6.03 6.56
N ASN A 24 5.28 7.34 6.79
CA ASN A 24 4.30 8.17 7.51
C ASN A 24 3.25 8.81 6.59
N THR A 25 3.22 8.46 5.31
CA THR A 25 2.24 9.01 4.38
C THR A 25 0.89 8.35 4.62
N ALA A 26 -0.12 9.15 4.95
CA ALA A 26 -1.49 8.68 5.11
C ALA A 26 -2.04 8.18 3.77
N LEU A 27 -2.74 7.05 3.78
CA LEU A 27 -3.35 6.47 2.57
C LEU A 27 -4.64 7.19 2.18
N ASN A 28 -5.43 7.60 3.18
CA ASN A 28 -6.68 8.31 2.94
C ASN A 28 -6.42 9.76 2.50
N GLY A 29 -7.04 10.17 1.38
CA GLY A 29 -6.83 11.47 0.76
C GLY A 29 -5.59 11.57 -0.13
N LEU A 30 -4.74 10.54 -0.16
CA LEU A 30 -3.50 10.56 -0.95
C LEU A 30 -3.82 10.63 -2.44
N GLY A 31 -3.38 11.70 -3.13
CA GLY A 31 -3.70 11.89 -4.54
C GLY A 31 -5.21 12.01 -4.82
N GLY A 32 -6.01 12.37 -3.82
CA GLY A 32 -7.48 12.42 -3.91
C GLY A 32 -8.16 11.05 -3.80
N LYS A 33 -7.43 9.98 -3.47
CA LYS A 33 -8.00 8.64 -3.24
C LYS A 33 -8.71 8.54 -1.90
N GLN A 34 -9.76 7.74 -1.83
CA GLN A 34 -10.46 7.39 -0.60
C GLN A 34 -10.01 6.02 -0.11
N TRP A 35 -9.42 5.96 1.08
CA TRP A 35 -9.01 4.69 1.68
C TRP A 35 -10.01 4.26 2.75
N PRO A 36 -10.47 2.99 2.78
CA PRO A 36 -10.05 1.84 1.94
C PRO A 36 -10.88 1.62 0.66
N GLN A 37 -11.75 2.54 0.26
CA GLN A 37 -12.66 2.36 -0.89
C GLN A 37 -11.92 2.12 -2.21
N ASP A 38 -10.82 2.84 -2.43
CA ASP A 38 -9.97 2.77 -3.62
C ASP A 38 -8.78 1.80 -3.44
N ALA A 39 -8.72 1.05 -2.33
CA ALA A 39 -7.64 0.13 -2.01
C ALA A 39 -7.48 -1.07 -2.97
N PRO A 40 -8.55 -1.72 -3.49
CA PRO A 40 -8.42 -2.98 -4.22
C PRO A 40 -7.35 -3.01 -5.34
N PRO A 41 -7.25 -2.02 -6.26
CA PRO A 41 -6.22 -2.05 -7.30
C PRO A 41 -4.78 -1.92 -6.77
N LEU A 42 -4.57 -1.16 -5.68
CA LEU A 42 -3.26 -1.10 -5.03
C LEU A 42 -2.92 -2.44 -4.38
N ILE A 43 -3.87 -3.03 -3.66
CA ILE A 43 -3.68 -4.29 -2.95
C ILE A 43 -3.39 -5.44 -3.92
N GLU A 44 -4.09 -5.52 -5.05
CA GLU A 44 -3.80 -6.52 -6.08
C GLU A 44 -2.35 -6.40 -6.59
N THR A 45 -1.88 -5.17 -6.80
CA THR A 45 -0.49 -4.90 -7.19
C THR A 45 0.49 -5.37 -6.11
N ILE A 46 0.24 -5.04 -4.85
CA ILE A 46 1.09 -5.43 -3.71
C ILE A 46 1.09 -6.95 -3.53
N ASN A 47 -0.07 -7.61 -3.65
CA ASN A 47 -0.21 -9.06 -3.56
C ASN A 47 0.67 -9.75 -4.62
N GLY A 48 0.65 -9.25 -5.86
CA GLY A 48 1.52 -9.73 -6.94
C GLY A 48 3.01 -9.48 -6.69
N LEU A 49 3.38 -8.30 -6.18
CA LEU A 49 4.77 -7.94 -5.88
C LEU A 49 5.36 -8.75 -4.72
N CYS A 50 4.60 -8.91 -3.65
CA CYS A 50 5.05 -9.52 -2.40
C CYS A 50 4.76 -11.02 -2.34
N GLY A 51 3.96 -11.55 -3.29
CA GLY A 51 3.53 -12.95 -3.30
C GLY A 51 2.65 -13.29 -2.09
N CYS A 52 1.78 -12.36 -1.72
CA CYS A 52 0.89 -12.48 -0.57
C CYS A 52 -0.58 -12.27 -0.99
N SER A 53 -1.50 -12.42 -0.05
CA SER A 53 -2.92 -12.19 -0.27
C SER A 53 -3.49 -11.42 0.92
N ILE A 54 -3.41 -10.10 0.88
CA ILE A 54 -4.05 -9.22 1.87
C ILE A 54 -5.56 -9.41 1.77
N PRO A 55 -6.24 -9.83 2.85
CA PRO A 55 -7.67 -10.01 2.84
C PRO A 55 -8.40 -8.65 2.97
N PRO A 56 -9.58 -8.45 2.34
CA PRO A 56 -10.28 -7.16 2.35
C PRO A 56 -10.59 -6.57 3.72
N GLU A 57 -10.81 -7.42 4.73
CA GLU A 57 -11.02 -7.01 6.11
C GLU A 57 -9.82 -6.25 6.71
N ASP A 58 -8.60 -6.54 6.24
CA ASP A 58 -7.38 -5.90 6.76
C ASP A 58 -7.16 -4.51 6.15
N TYR A 59 -7.86 -4.14 5.07
CA TYR A 59 -7.67 -2.84 4.42
C TYR A 59 -7.98 -1.69 5.38
N GLN A 60 -8.93 -1.89 6.30
CA GLN A 60 -9.30 -0.90 7.32
C GLN A 60 -8.22 -0.70 8.38
N LEU A 61 -7.30 -1.66 8.54
CA LEU A 61 -6.21 -1.57 9.49
C LEU A 61 -5.09 -0.66 8.97
N PHE A 62 -5.02 -0.44 7.65
CA PHE A 62 -3.97 0.37 7.04
C PHE A 62 -4.37 1.83 7.01
N THR A 63 -3.64 2.65 7.74
CA THR A 63 -3.80 4.11 7.82
C THR A 63 -2.67 4.83 7.10
N HIS A 64 -1.46 4.28 7.17
CA HIS A 64 -0.24 4.80 6.58
C HIS A 64 0.47 3.74 5.74
N VAL A 65 1.43 4.16 4.91
CA VAL A 65 2.25 3.25 4.10
C VAL A 65 3.01 2.24 4.96
N ALA A 66 3.47 2.64 6.15
CA ALA A 66 4.14 1.74 7.09
C ALA A 66 3.29 0.52 7.45
N ASP A 67 1.98 0.67 7.58
CA ASP A 67 1.08 -0.43 7.97
C ASP A 67 1.08 -1.53 6.89
N ILE A 68 1.16 -1.12 5.62
CA ILE A 68 1.32 -2.04 4.49
C ILE A 68 2.68 -2.71 4.54
N ASP A 69 3.76 -1.94 4.71
CA ASP A 69 5.13 -2.46 4.79
C ASP A 69 5.25 -3.54 5.89
N GLU A 70 4.70 -3.26 7.07
CA GLU A 70 4.71 -4.18 8.22
C GLU A 70 3.89 -5.43 7.93
N TRP A 71 2.68 -5.29 7.38
CA TRP A 71 1.81 -6.42 7.09
C TRP A 71 2.44 -7.38 6.07
N VAL A 72 3.02 -6.86 4.99
CA VAL A 72 3.64 -7.68 3.93
C VAL A 72 5.05 -8.15 4.28
N GLY A 73 5.61 -7.68 5.40
CA GLY A 73 6.98 -7.97 5.82
C GLY A 73 8.03 -7.40 4.88
N ALA A 74 7.78 -6.20 4.32
CA ALA A 74 8.69 -5.54 3.40
C ALA A 74 10.02 -5.16 4.08
N LYS A 75 11.14 -5.38 3.38
CA LYS A 75 12.50 -5.11 3.91
C LYS A 75 13.23 -4.00 3.16
#